data_AF-A0A916WA69-F1
#
_entry.id   AF-A0A916WA69-F1
#
_cell.length_a   1.000
_cell.length_b   1.000
_cell.length_c   1.000
_cell.angle_alpha   90.00
_cell.angle_beta   90.00
_cell.angle_gamma   90.00
#
_symmetry.space_group_name_H-M   'P 1'
#
loop_
_entity.id
_entity.type
_entity.pdbx_description
1 polymer ?
#
loop_
_entity_poly.entity_id
_entity_poly.type
_entity_poly.pdbx_seq_one_letter_code
_entity_poly.pdbx_strand_id
1 'polypeptide(L)'
;MLHLSEETERLARLVSVLSGREPEDLIRSALEREAEALGISEEATLQRRRPTVAAEILEFGKRAAKRPILDPRSPKEISDDLNEL
;
A
#
# COMPACT_ATOMS: atom_id res chain seq x y z
N MET A 1 -10.30 -12.47 10.37
CA MET A 1 -9.65 -13.76 10.68
C MET A 1 -8.68 -14.08 9.56
N LEU A 2 -7.39 -14.18 9.85
CA LEU A 2 -6.41 -14.75 8.93
C LEU A 2 -6.67 -16.25 8.86
N HIS A 3 -6.78 -16.81 7.65
CA HIS A 3 -6.88 -18.25 7.48
C HIS A 3 -5.45 -18.80 7.46
N LEU A 4 -5.06 -19.53 8.50
CA LEU A 4 -3.75 -20.16 8.59
C LEU A 4 -3.83 -21.57 8.00
N SER A 5 -2.73 -22.07 7.43
CA SER A 5 -2.66 -23.48 7.06
C SER A 5 -2.70 -24.36 8.31
N GLU A 6 -3.24 -25.58 8.19
CA GLU A 6 -3.30 -26.54 9.30
C GLU A 6 -1.94 -26.80 9.95
N GLU A 7 -0.88 -26.79 9.14
CA GLU A 7 0.50 -26.94 9.60
C GLU A 7 0.94 -25.78 10.50
N THR A 8 0.65 -24.55 10.10
CA THR A 8 0.97 -23.34 10.86
C THR A 8 0.22 -23.32 12.19
N GLU A 9 -1.05 -23.71 12.18
CA GLU A 9 -1.82 -23.81 13.43
C GLU A 9 -1.29 -24.89 14.36
N ARG A 10 -0.88 -26.05 13.82
CA ARG A 10 -0.30 -27.13 14.62
C ARG A 10 0.99 -26.68 15.29
N LEU A 11 1.85 -25.96 14.57
CA LEU A 11 3.06 -25.37 15.11
C LEU A 11 2.75 -24.35 16.22
N ALA A 12 1.81 -23.43 15.97
CA ALA A 12 1.41 -22.42 16.96
C ALA A 12 0.87 -23.06 18.25
N ARG A 13 0.06 -24.12 18.13
CA ARG A 13 -0.42 -24.91 19.29
C ARG A 13 0.71 -25.59 20.05
N LEU A 14 1.68 -26.20 19.37
CA LEU A 14 2.83 -26.85 20.04
C LEU A 14 3.68 -25.86 20.83
N VAL A 15 3.96 -24.69 20.25
CA VAL A 15 4.75 -23.65 20.91
C VAL A 15 3.96 -23.02 22.07
N SER A 16 2.64 -22.88 21.93
CA SER A 16 1.75 -22.43 23.00
C SER A 16 1.85 -23.30 24.25
N VAL A 17 1.82 -24.63 24.09
CA VAL A 17 1.93 -25.59 25.21
C VAL A 17 3.23 -25.40 25.99
N LEU A 18 4.35 -25.20 25.28
CA LEU A 18 5.67 -25.05 25.92
C LEU A 18 5.91 -23.66 26.52
N SER A 19 5.32 -22.63 25.92
CA SER A 19 5.51 -21.24 26.34
C SER A 19 4.47 -20.74 27.35
N GLY A 20 3.36 -21.47 27.53
CA GLY A 20 2.24 -21.06 28.38
C GLY A 20 1.51 -19.82 27.88
N ARG A 21 1.66 -19.50 26.59
CA ARG A 21 1.04 -18.32 25.94
C ARG A 21 0.00 -18.76 24.92
N GLU A 22 -1.02 -17.95 24.72
CA GLU A 22 -2.00 -18.20 23.67
C GLU A 22 -1.34 -18.17 22.28
N PRO A 23 -1.77 -19.03 21.33
CA PRO A 23 -1.23 -19.04 19.97
C PRO A 23 -1.30 -17.68 19.28
N GLU A 24 -2.37 -16.92 19.52
CA GLU A 24 -2.54 -15.58 18.94
C GLU A 24 -1.47 -14.59 19.45
N ASP A 25 -1.17 -14.61 20.74
CA ASP A 25 -0.15 -13.73 21.33
C ASP A 25 1.26 -14.08 20.82
N LEU A 26 1.53 -15.36 20.59
CA LEU A 26 2.79 -15.80 19.99
C LEU A 26 2.94 -15.31 18.55
N ILE A 27 1.89 -15.46 17.74
CA ILE A 27 1.85 -15.00 16.35
C ILE A 27 2.00 -13.49 16.32
N ARG A 28 1.28 -12.76 17.18
CA ARG A 28 1.38 -11.30 17.29
C ARG A 28 2.81 -10.87 17.61
N SER A 29 3.41 -11.40 18.67
CA SER A 29 4.79 -11.04 19.05
C SER A 29 5.82 -11.42 17.98
N ALA A 30 5.61 -12.51 17.23
CA ALA A 30 6.50 -12.87 16.12
C ALA A 30 6.40 -11.85 14.98
N LEU A 31 5.18 -11.46 14.61
CA LEU A 31 4.94 -10.47 13.56
C LEU A 31 5.39 -9.06 13.97
N GLU A 32 5.23 -8.67 15.23
CA GLU A 32 5.72 -7.38 15.75
C GLU A 32 7.24 -7.27 15.64
N ARG A 33 7.99 -8.32 16.02
CA ARG A 33 9.45 -8.34 15.88
C ARG A 33 9.89 -8.28 14.41
N GLU A 34 9.20 -9.00 13.54
CA GLU A 34 9.50 -8.98 12.10
C GLU A 34 9.19 -7.61 11.50
N ALA A 35 8.07 -7.01 11.90
CA ALA A 35 7.69 -5.67 11.47
C ALA A 35 8.71 -4.63 11.94
N GLU A 36 9.18 -4.70 13.19
CA GLU A 36 10.23 -3.84 13.71
C GLU A 36 11.56 -4.02 12.92
N ALA A 37 11.97 -5.27 12.67
CA ALA A 37 13.17 -5.58 11.90
C ALA A 37 13.11 -5.05 10.46
N LEU A 38 11.92 -5.08 9.84
CA LEU A 38 11.68 -4.57 8.50
C LEU A 38 11.34 -3.06 8.46
N GLY A 39 11.28 -2.39 9.63
CA GLY A 39 10.86 -1.00 9.73
C GLY A 39 9.42 -0.75 9.26
N ILE A 40 8.56 -1.78 9.29
CA ILE A 40 7.15 -1.71 8.93
C ILE A 40 6.38 -1.20 10.14
N SER A 41 6.11 0.11 10.18
CA SER A 41 5.12 0.65 11.10
C SER A 41 3.73 0.68 10.46
N GLU A 42 2.68 0.61 11.29
CA GLU A 42 1.32 0.88 10.83
C GLU A 42 1.24 2.27 10.17
N GLU A 43 1.99 3.24 10.69
CA GLU A 43 2.10 4.59 10.13
C GLU A 43 2.74 4.60 8.74
N ALA A 44 3.80 3.80 8.50
CA ALA A 44 4.44 3.66 7.19
C ALA A 44 3.52 2.96 6.17
N THR A 45 2.72 2.01 6.63
CA THR A 45 1.76 1.29 5.79
C THR A 45 0.54 2.15 5.45
N LEU A 46 0.08 2.97 6.41
CA LEU A 46 -0.97 3.97 6.21
C LEU A 46 -0.48 5.14 5.34
N GLN A 47 0.78 5.58 5.46
CA GLN A 47 1.38 6.58 4.58
C GLN A 47 1.51 6.10 3.14
N ARG A 48 1.81 4.81 2.91
CA ARG A 48 1.76 4.23 1.55
C ARG A 48 0.35 4.14 0.97
N ARG A 49 -0.70 4.17 1.81
CA ARG A 49 -2.11 3.98 1.40
C ARG A 49 -2.97 5.25 1.48
N ARG A 50 -2.47 6.36 2.03
CA ARG A 50 -3.18 7.66 2.16
C ARG A 50 -2.39 8.77 1.43
N PRO A 51 -3.08 9.83 0.95
CA PRO A 51 -2.90 10.35 -0.40
C PRO A 51 -1.76 11.37 -0.50
N THR A 52 -0.52 10.91 -0.67
CA THR A 52 0.54 11.75 -1.27
C THR A 52 0.12 12.21 -2.67
N VAL A 53 -0.70 11.39 -3.35
CA VAL A 53 -1.24 11.63 -4.70
C VAL A 53 -2.01 12.95 -4.82
N ALA A 54 -2.82 13.37 -3.84
CA ALA A 54 -3.67 14.56 -4.03
C ALA A 54 -2.87 15.87 -4.01
N ALA A 55 -1.95 16.01 -3.06
CA ALA A 55 -1.07 17.17 -2.96
C ALA A 55 -0.04 17.19 -4.11
N GLU A 56 0.51 16.02 -4.47
CA GLU A 56 1.46 15.89 -5.58
C GLU A 56 0.80 16.16 -6.95
N ILE A 57 -0.43 15.66 -7.18
CA ILE A 57 -1.22 15.96 -8.39
C ILE A 57 -1.53 17.46 -8.46
N LEU A 58 -1.90 18.08 -7.33
CA LEU A 58 -2.21 19.51 -7.32
C LEU A 58 -0.98 20.37 -7.63
N GLU A 59 0.17 20.05 -7.03
CA GLU A 59 1.43 20.73 -7.33
C GLU A 59 1.91 20.46 -8.76
N PHE A 60 1.70 19.25 -9.28
CA PHE A 60 1.95 18.95 -10.69
C PHE A 60 1.05 19.80 -11.61
N GLY A 61 -0.25 19.89 -11.34
CA GLY A 61 -1.19 20.70 -12.09
C GLY A 61 -0.81 22.18 -12.12
N LYS A 62 -0.40 22.75 -10.98
CA LYS A 62 0.10 24.14 -10.90
C LYS A 62 1.36 24.35 -11.73
N ARG A 63 2.28 23.38 -11.78
CA ARG A 63 3.49 23.46 -12.62
C ARG A 63 3.14 23.33 -14.10
N ALA A 64 2.24 22.41 -14.46
CA ALA A 64 1.81 22.19 -15.83
C ALA A 64 1.08 23.41 -16.41
N ALA A 65 0.18 24.03 -15.63
CA ALA A 65 -0.60 25.20 -16.07
C ALA A 65 0.25 26.46 -16.35
N LYS A 66 1.48 26.54 -15.83
CA LYS A 66 2.42 27.64 -16.10
C LYS A 66 3.21 27.46 -17.39
N ARG A 67 3.13 26.28 -18.02
CA ARG A 67 3.86 26.00 -19.26
C ARG A 67 3.04 26.49 -20.46
N PRO A 68 3.69 26.91 -21.55
CA PRO A 68 2.99 27.28 -22.77
C PRO A 68 2.26 26.07 -23.34
N ILE A 69 1.05 26.31 -23.86
CA ILE A 69 0.28 25.31 -24.60
C ILE A 69 0.99 25.07 -25.93
N LEU A 70 1.45 23.83 -26.16
CA LEU A 70 2.18 23.45 -27.38
C LEU A 70 1.24 23.04 -28.52
N ASP A 71 0.07 22.52 -28.18
CA ASP A 71 -0.96 22.12 -29.14
C ASP A 71 -2.23 22.93 -28.86
N PRO A 72 -2.61 23.85 -29.76
CA PRO A 72 -3.78 24.70 -29.57
C PRO A 72 -5.10 23.98 -29.88
N ARG A 73 -5.06 22.75 -30.41
CA ARG A 73 -6.26 21.98 -30.73
C ARG A 73 -7.04 21.68 -29.47
N SER A 74 -8.36 21.67 -29.60
CA SER A 74 -9.24 21.29 -28.50
C SER A 74 -9.07 19.81 -28.15
N PRO A 75 -9.37 19.40 -26.91
CA PRO A 75 -9.32 17.99 -26.51
C PRO A 75 -10.18 17.08 -27.40
N LYS A 76 -11.26 17.61 -27.97
CA LYS A 76 -12.15 16.86 -28.87
C LYS A 76 -11.47 16.57 -30.21
N GLU A 77 -10.87 17.57 -30.83
CA GLU A 77 -10.14 17.41 -32.09
C GLU A 77 -8.97 16.42 -31.94
N ILE A 78 -8.25 16.48 -30.82
CA ILE A 78 -7.18 15.50 -30.52
C ILE A 78 -7.74 14.08 -30.38
N SER A 79 -8.90 13.93 -29.72
CA SER A 79 -9.54 12.64 -29.53
C SER A 79 -10.08 12.05 -30.84
N ASP A 80 -10.64 12.89 -31.70
CA ASP A 80 -11.18 12.48 -32.99
C ASP A 80 -10.03 11.99 -33.90
N ASP A 81 -8.91 12.74 -33.97
CA ASP A 81 -7.69 12.33 -34.71
C ASP A 81 -7.08 11.00 -34.24
N LEU A 82 -7.12 10.71 -32.93
CA LEU A 82 -6.62 9.44 -32.38
C LEU A 82 -7.49 8.24 -32.75
N ASN A 83 -8.79 8.44 -32.94
CA ASN A 83 -9.73 7.38 -33.30
C ASN A 83 -9.74 7.08 -34.81
N GLU A 84 -9.10 7.94 -35.62
CA GLU A 84 -8.96 7.77 -37.06
C GLU A 84 -7.64 7.07 -37.47
N LEU A 85 -6.77 6.73 -36.49
CA LEU A 85 -5.55 5.91 -36.65
C LEU A 85 -5.83 4.42 -36.47
#